data_AF-A0A420ZDW6-F1
#
_entry.id   AF-A0A420ZDW6-F1
#
_cell.length_a   1.000
_cell.length_b   1.000
_cell.length_c   1.000
_cell.angle_alpha   90.00
_cell.angle_beta   90.00
_cell.angle_gamma   90.00
#
_symmetry.space_group_name_H-M   'P 1'
#
loop_
_entity.id
_entity.type
_entity.pdbx_description
1 polymer ?
#
loop_
_entity_poly.entity_id
_entity_poly.type
_entity_poly.pdbx_seq_one_letter_code
_entity_poly.pdbx_strand_id
1 'polypeptide(L)'
;MIRKIWQDMFSMAATEGAPITLEENVEQIIDMLVADKIDPQAFISNYEYLVRDGMPSLREMFVKKNTSGHRTLSIEKHFRHNRARAFPLWFYGAYPDVMSWFHQWQKDISKTHDRNLDSVAIETAKLFGVNIEDETIDENGISDSKGNYRPEYLRNLVNSWRKEVKAKLEVSSPNLYEEAELNKQIKEQLGITEDNFAIIARCTAEYYFELKNNYQDRFNNETDLLATAGFLDAKHYILVEKSIDVSEIQKIAEELSSDEKESILEFIIQLEILLFGIDSPDMDKSDIENACLSKKQDIQKVIEEVQKTGTNDAFVADVQEFMNSSGGSKYREILGIKS
;
A
#
# COMPACT_ATOMS: atom_id res chain seq x y z
N MET A 1 -10.59 -6.27 -11.88
CA MET A 1 -9.50 -6.40 -10.91
C MET A 1 -8.80 -5.06 -10.63
N ILE A 2 -8.09 -4.44 -11.59
CA ILE A 2 -7.35 -3.17 -11.35
C ILE A 2 -8.20 -1.99 -10.83
N ARG A 3 -9.43 -1.81 -11.32
CA ARG A 3 -10.36 -0.81 -10.76
C ARG A 3 -10.66 -1.08 -9.29
N LYS A 4 -10.83 -2.36 -8.91
CA LYS A 4 -11.09 -2.77 -7.52
C LYS A 4 -9.88 -2.43 -6.64
N ILE A 5 -8.65 -2.67 -7.10
CA ILE A 5 -7.41 -2.25 -6.40
C ILE A 5 -7.42 -0.75 -6.12
N TRP A 6 -7.77 0.08 -7.10
CA TRP A 6 -7.90 1.52 -6.92
C TRP A 6 -9.02 1.88 -5.92
N GLN A 7 -10.18 1.23 -6.00
CA GLN A 7 -11.31 1.45 -5.08
C GLN A 7 -10.94 1.08 -3.64
N ASP A 8 -10.32 -0.08 -3.45
CA ASP A 8 -9.88 -0.58 -2.15
C ASP A 8 -8.83 0.35 -1.55
N MET A 9 -7.84 0.80 -2.33
CA MET A 9 -6.81 1.74 -1.87
C MET A 9 -7.39 3.10 -1.43
N PHE A 10 -8.30 3.70 -2.20
CA PHE A 10 -8.92 4.97 -1.83
C PHE A 10 -9.84 4.81 -0.60
N SER A 11 -10.55 3.68 -0.51
CA SER A 11 -11.42 3.37 0.63
C SER A 11 -10.64 3.12 1.92
N MET A 12 -9.52 2.39 1.83
CA MET A 12 -8.62 2.12 2.95
C MET A 12 -8.02 3.43 3.49
N ALA A 13 -7.46 4.28 2.62
CA ALA A 13 -6.92 5.58 3.03
C ALA A 13 -7.97 6.48 3.70
N ALA A 14 -9.22 6.44 3.24
CA ALA A 14 -10.32 7.17 3.89
C ALA A 14 -10.66 6.60 5.29
N THR A 15 -10.72 5.28 5.42
CA THR A 15 -11.03 4.58 6.68
C THR A 15 -9.96 4.79 7.74
N GLU A 16 -8.69 4.89 7.33
CA GLU A 16 -7.53 5.19 8.20
C GLU A 16 -7.42 6.67 8.58
N GLY A 17 -8.37 7.50 8.16
CA GLY A 17 -8.40 8.94 8.48
C GLY A 17 -7.43 9.78 7.66
N ALA A 18 -6.86 9.24 6.59
CA ALA A 18 -5.94 9.92 5.68
C ALA A 18 -6.44 9.91 4.22
N PRO A 19 -7.66 10.40 3.93
CA PRO A 19 -8.25 10.31 2.60
C PRO A 19 -7.39 11.02 1.54
N ILE A 20 -7.11 10.33 0.43
CA ILE A 20 -6.30 10.82 -0.69
C ILE A 20 -6.95 12.04 -1.37
N THR A 21 -8.27 12.05 -1.44
CA THR A 21 -9.07 13.13 -2.04
C THR A 21 -10.42 13.27 -1.30
N LEU A 22 -11.29 14.17 -1.77
CA LEU A 22 -12.70 14.20 -1.36
C LEU A 22 -13.48 13.05 -2.00
N GLU A 23 -14.44 12.48 -1.27
CA GLU A 23 -15.25 11.33 -1.70
C GLU A 23 -15.93 11.55 -3.06
N GLU A 24 -16.47 12.75 -3.29
CA GLU A 24 -17.12 13.14 -4.55
C GLU A 24 -16.21 13.06 -5.79
N ASN A 25 -14.89 13.10 -5.60
CA ASN A 25 -13.90 13.08 -6.68
C ASN A 25 -13.35 11.67 -6.94
N VAL A 26 -13.57 10.69 -6.05
CA VAL A 26 -12.88 9.39 -6.08
C VAL A 26 -13.12 8.64 -7.39
N GLU A 27 -14.37 8.43 -7.78
CA GLU A 27 -14.69 7.65 -8.99
C GLU A 27 -14.12 8.28 -10.26
N GLN A 28 -14.18 9.60 -10.39
CA GLN A 28 -13.60 10.30 -11.55
C GLN A 28 -12.08 10.17 -11.60
N ILE A 29 -11.40 10.16 -10.44
CA ILE A 29 -9.96 9.95 -10.37
C ILE A 29 -9.64 8.52 -10.77
N ILE A 30 -10.34 7.52 -10.23
CA ILE A 30 -10.13 6.11 -10.57
C ILE A 30 -10.33 5.87 -12.07
N ASP A 31 -11.34 6.49 -12.68
CA ASP A 31 -11.54 6.45 -14.13
C ASP A 31 -10.31 6.93 -14.90
N MET A 32 -9.70 8.04 -14.46
CA MET A 32 -8.48 8.57 -15.08
C MET A 32 -7.31 7.60 -14.94
N LEU A 33 -7.07 7.10 -13.72
CA LEU A 33 -5.93 6.25 -13.42
C LEU A 33 -6.00 4.92 -14.19
N VAL A 34 -7.20 4.34 -14.29
CA VAL A 34 -7.46 3.12 -15.08
C VAL A 34 -7.31 3.39 -16.58
N ALA A 35 -7.92 4.46 -17.09
CA ALA A 35 -7.84 4.80 -18.52
C ALA A 35 -6.39 5.04 -18.97
N ASP A 36 -5.61 5.67 -18.10
CA ASP A 36 -4.23 6.07 -18.37
C ASP A 36 -3.20 4.97 -18.04
N LYS A 37 -3.70 3.82 -17.60
CA LYS A 37 -2.90 2.65 -17.24
C LYS A 37 -1.85 2.93 -16.17
N ILE A 38 -2.20 3.77 -15.19
CA ILE A 38 -1.32 4.12 -14.08
C ILE A 38 -1.06 2.88 -13.23
N ASP A 39 0.21 2.65 -12.91
CA ASP A 39 0.67 1.62 -11.98
C ASP A 39 0.36 2.06 -10.53
N PRO A 40 -0.49 1.32 -9.79
CA PRO A 40 -0.78 1.61 -8.39
C PRO A 40 0.47 1.69 -7.51
N GLN A 41 1.48 0.86 -7.75
CA GLN A 41 2.68 0.80 -6.92
C GLN A 41 3.58 2.01 -7.14
N ALA A 42 3.76 2.41 -8.40
CA ALA A 42 4.49 3.63 -8.74
C ALA A 42 3.74 4.88 -8.20
N PHE A 43 2.41 4.88 -8.28
CA PHE A 43 1.58 5.93 -7.68
C PHE A 43 1.78 6.01 -6.16
N ILE A 44 1.65 4.91 -5.41
CA ILE A 44 1.83 4.89 -3.95
C ILE A 44 3.22 5.39 -3.59
N SER A 45 4.25 4.86 -4.26
CA SER A 45 5.65 5.24 -4.01
C SER A 45 5.88 6.74 -4.21
N ASN A 46 5.29 7.32 -5.26
CA ASN A 46 5.32 8.76 -5.50
C ASN A 46 4.50 9.54 -4.46
N TYR A 47 3.29 9.08 -4.14
CA TYR A 47 2.38 9.73 -3.22
C TYR A 47 2.94 9.80 -1.79
N GLU A 48 3.48 8.69 -1.30
CA GLU A 48 4.14 8.64 0.00
C GLU A 48 5.34 9.61 0.08
N TYR A 49 6.16 9.64 -0.96
CA TYR A 49 7.27 10.59 -1.06
C TYR A 49 6.76 12.04 -0.97
N LEU A 50 5.65 12.36 -1.62
CA LEU A 50 5.03 13.69 -1.55
C LEU A 50 4.46 14.03 -0.17
N VAL A 51 3.83 13.05 0.51
CA VAL A 51 3.27 13.21 1.87
C VAL A 51 4.39 13.47 2.88
N ARG A 52 5.52 12.78 2.74
CA ARG A 52 6.74 12.97 3.55
C ARG A 52 7.55 14.22 3.17
N ASP A 53 7.06 15.01 2.21
CA ASP A 53 7.75 16.19 1.70
C ASP A 53 9.17 15.91 1.19
N GLY A 54 9.30 14.79 0.48
CA GLY A 54 10.56 14.33 -0.08
C GLY A 54 11.54 13.74 0.94
N MET A 55 11.15 13.65 2.22
CA MET A 55 11.93 12.94 3.22
C MET A 55 11.90 11.44 2.96
N PRO A 56 13.06 10.76 3.04
CA PRO A 56 13.09 9.30 3.00
C PRO A 56 12.30 8.73 4.18
N SER A 57 11.57 7.65 3.95
CA SER A 57 11.03 6.80 5.02
C SER A 57 12.15 6.27 5.90
N LEU A 58 11.79 5.85 7.12
CA LEU A 58 12.70 5.09 7.98
C LEU A 58 13.30 3.89 7.24
N ARG A 59 12.49 3.17 6.44
CA ARG A 59 12.96 2.08 5.58
C ARG A 59 14.04 2.53 4.58
N GLU A 60 13.86 3.67 3.91
CA GLU A 60 14.85 4.23 2.97
C GLU A 60 16.09 4.80 3.66
N MET A 61 15.97 5.24 4.92
CA MET A 61 17.08 5.75 5.71
C MET A 61 18.00 4.63 6.24
N PHE A 62 17.44 3.45 6.53
CA PHE A 62 18.15 2.37 7.22
C PHE A 62 18.47 1.16 6.32
N VAL A 63 17.84 1.01 5.15
CA VAL A 63 18.17 -0.04 4.16
C VAL A 63 19.19 0.47 3.14
N LYS A 64 20.46 0.09 3.29
CA LYS A 64 21.52 0.34 2.28
C LYS A 64 21.41 -0.61 1.08
N LYS A 65 20.35 -0.49 0.28
CA LYS A 65 20.26 -0.78 -1.18
C LYS A 65 18.79 -0.88 -1.64
N ASN A 66 18.46 -0.10 -2.67
CA ASN A 66 17.42 -0.34 -3.69
C ASN A 66 15.95 -0.55 -3.27
N THR A 67 15.43 0.11 -2.24
CA THR A 67 13.96 0.28 -2.09
C THR A 67 13.41 1.49 -2.85
N SER A 68 14.27 2.30 -3.49
CA SER A 68 13.89 3.43 -4.36
C SER A 68 13.33 3.01 -5.73
N GLY A 69 13.19 1.70 -5.99
CA GLY A 69 13.03 1.16 -7.35
C GLY A 69 11.70 1.44 -8.06
N HIS A 70 10.70 2.02 -7.39
CA HIS A 70 9.37 2.25 -7.97
C HIS A 70 8.94 3.71 -8.00
N ARG A 71 9.75 4.62 -7.43
CA ARG A 71 9.52 6.05 -7.63
C ARG A 71 9.96 6.44 -9.03
N THR A 72 9.11 7.23 -9.68
CA THR A 72 9.47 7.85 -10.96
C THR A 72 10.48 8.96 -10.76
N LEU A 73 11.46 9.09 -11.66
CA LEU A 73 12.47 10.15 -11.68
C LEU A 73 11.84 11.55 -11.68
N SER A 74 10.69 11.72 -12.33
CA SER A 74 10.01 13.01 -12.37
C SER A 74 9.51 13.47 -11.00
N ILE A 75 9.22 12.57 -10.05
CA ILE A 75 8.70 12.94 -8.73
C ILE A 75 9.73 13.68 -7.86
N GLU A 76 11.02 13.39 -8.06
CA GLU A 76 12.11 13.93 -7.25
C GLU A 76 12.24 15.46 -7.36
N LYS A 77 11.62 16.06 -8.40
CA LYS A 77 11.63 17.50 -8.65
C LYS A 77 10.53 18.25 -7.88
N HIS A 78 9.56 17.54 -7.29
CA HIS A 78 8.30 18.09 -6.76
C HIS A 78 8.18 17.99 -5.23
N PHE A 79 9.19 18.47 -4.49
CA PHE A 79 9.09 18.71 -3.04
C PHE A 79 8.23 19.96 -2.73
N ARG A 80 7.78 20.16 -1.48
CA ARG A 80 6.76 21.16 -1.08
C ARG A 80 6.95 22.56 -1.64
N HIS A 81 8.19 23.00 -1.85
CA HIS A 81 8.49 24.35 -2.31
C HIS A 81 8.35 24.52 -3.83
N ASN A 82 8.35 23.42 -4.58
CA ASN A 82 8.21 23.38 -6.02
C ASN A 82 6.81 22.92 -6.48
N ARG A 83 5.85 22.75 -5.54
CA ARG A 83 4.48 22.36 -5.85
C ARG A 83 3.55 23.57 -5.91
N ALA A 84 2.71 23.62 -6.94
CA ALA A 84 1.62 24.57 -7.04
C ALA A 84 0.49 24.15 -6.09
N ARG A 85 0.03 25.09 -5.24
CA ARG A 85 -0.91 24.80 -4.13
C ARG A 85 -2.27 24.27 -4.57
N ALA A 86 -2.75 24.66 -5.74
CA ALA A 86 -4.06 24.26 -6.25
C ALA A 86 -4.06 22.84 -6.89
N PHE A 87 -2.90 22.18 -6.96
CA PHE A 87 -2.81 20.82 -7.48
C PHE A 87 -2.79 19.80 -6.34
N PRO A 88 -3.70 18.82 -6.35
CA PRO A 88 -3.76 17.82 -5.31
C PRO A 88 -2.58 16.85 -5.41
N LEU A 89 -2.14 16.30 -4.27
CA LEU A 89 -0.97 15.40 -4.21
C LEU A 89 -1.15 14.12 -5.03
N TRP A 90 -2.38 13.60 -5.13
CA TRP A 90 -2.66 12.43 -5.96
C TRP A 90 -2.31 12.70 -7.43
N PHE A 91 -2.53 13.93 -7.92
CA PHE A 91 -2.23 14.27 -9.31
C PHE A 91 -0.72 14.32 -9.55
N TYR A 92 0.05 14.87 -8.62
CA TYR A 92 1.52 14.78 -8.66
C TYR A 92 2.00 13.33 -8.60
N GLY A 93 1.34 12.47 -7.80
CA GLY A 93 1.70 11.06 -7.67
C GLY A 93 1.48 10.26 -8.96
N ALA A 94 0.37 10.53 -9.66
CA ALA A 94 -0.02 9.84 -10.88
C ALA A 94 0.58 10.43 -12.17
N TYR A 95 0.86 11.75 -12.18
CA TYR A 95 1.27 12.48 -13.39
C TYR A 95 2.48 13.45 -13.15
N PRO A 96 3.60 12.98 -12.58
CA PRO A 96 4.74 13.84 -12.23
C PRO A 96 5.48 14.43 -13.45
N ASP A 97 5.44 13.75 -14.59
CA ASP A 97 5.96 14.19 -15.88
C ASP A 97 5.08 15.27 -16.52
N VAL A 98 3.76 15.15 -16.42
CA VAL A 98 2.80 16.20 -16.79
C VAL A 98 3.07 17.47 -15.98
N MET A 99 3.30 17.35 -14.68
CA MET A 99 3.62 18.50 -13.82
C MET A 99 4.99 19.11 -14.15
N SER A 100 5.98 18.28 -14.47
CA SER A 100 7.29 18.76 -14.92
C SER A 100 7.20 19.56 -16.21
N TRP A 101 6.43 19.06 -17.19
CA TRP A 101 6.15 19.77 -18.43
C TRP A 101 5.37 21.06 -18.16
N PHE A 102 4.32 21.01 -17.35
CA PHE A 102 3.48 22.18 -17.08
C PHE A 102 4.28 23.32 -16.44
N HIS A 103 5.13 23.03 -15.44
CA HIS A 103 5.99 24.07 -14.84
C HIS A 103 6.99 24.66 -15.85
N GLN A 104 7.49 23.87 -16.79
CA GLN A 104 8.38 24.36 -17.85
C GLN A 104 7.60 25.20 -18.87
N TRP A 105 6.44 24.72 -19.30
CA TRP A 105 5.51 25.41 -20.18
C TRP A 105 5.11 26.78 -19.61
N GLN A 106 4.80 26.87 -18.30
CA GLN A 106 4.50 28.13 -17.62
C GLN A 106 5.67 29.13 -17.65
N LYS A 107 6.92 28.65 -17.52
CA LYS A 107 8.10 29.51 -17.63
C LYS A 107 8.29 30.04 -19.04
N ASP A 108 8.01 29.22 -20.05
CA ASP A 108 8.23 29.58 -21.45
C ASP A 108 7.12 30.50 -21.98
N ILE A 109 5.86 30.27 -21.58
CA ILE A 109 4.74 31.14 -21.93
C ILE A 109 4.87 32.51 -21.26
N SER A 110 5.35 32.55 -20.00
CA SER A 110 5.62 33.80 -19.28
C SER A 110 6.70 34.63 -19.97
N LYS A 111 7.76 34.01 -20.49
CA LYS A 111 8.78 34.72 -21.28
C LYS A 111 8.22 35.25 -22.61
N THR A 112 7.43 34.45 -23.30
CA THR A 112 6.83 34.81 -24.60
C THR A 112 5.88 36.01 -24.47
N HIS A 113 5.20 36.15 -23.34
CA HIS A 113 4.26 37.25 -23.06
C HIS A 113 4.85 38.39 -22.22
N ASP A 114 6.17 38.55 -22.19
CA ASP A 114 6.88 39.59 -21.41
C ASP A 114 6.41 39.67 -19.93
N ARG A 115 6.16 38.50 -19.33
CA ARG A 115 5.67 38.33 -17.96
C ARG A 115 4.30 38.96 -17.69
N ASN A 116 3.48 39.19 -18.72
CA ASN A 116 2.08 39.57 -18.56
C ASN A 116 1.28 38.41 -17.95
N LEU A 117 0.81 38.58 -16.71
CA LEU A 117 0.11 37.55 -15.96
C LEU A 117 -1.28 37.22 -16.54
N ASP A 118 -1.97 38.20 -17.13
CA ASP A 118 -3.31 38.00 -17.69
C ASP A 118 -3.24 37.10 -18.94
N SER A 119 -2.26 37.33 -19.80
CA SER A 119 -2.03 36.48 -20.98
C SER A 119 -1.63 35.05 -20.58
N VAL A 120 -0.80 34.91 -19.54
CA VAL A 120 -0.43 33.59 -19.00
C VAL A 120 -1.64 32.88 -18.39
N ALA A 121 -2.52 33.60 -17.69
CA ALA A 121 -3.75 33.04 -17.15
C ALA A 121 -4.69 32.57 -18.27
N ILE A 122 -4.83 33.35 -19.35
CA ILE A 122 -5.64 32.98 -20.52
C ILE A 122 -5.13 31.70 -21.18
N GLU A 123 -3.83 31.62 -21.46
CA GLU A 123 -3.24 30.42 -22.04
C GLU A 123 -3.32 29.22 -21.09
N THR A 124 -3.19 29.44 -19.78
CA THR A 124 -3.32 28.38 -18.78
C THR A 124 -4.74 27.83 -18.78
N ALA A 125 -5.77 28.68 -18.73
CA ALA A 125 -7.16 28.25 -18.77
C ALA A 125 -7.50 27.41 -20.00
N LYS A 126 -6.94 27.75 -21.18
CA LYS A 126 -7.08 26.93 -22.39
C LYS A 126 -6.58 25.50 -22.20
N LEU A 127 -5.47 25.29 -21.49
CA LEU A 127 -4.96 23.94 -21.19
C LEU A 127 -5.91 23.13 -20.29
N PHE A 128 -6.58 23.80 -19.36
CA PHE A 128 -7.59 23.20 -18.50
C PHE A 128 -8.97 23.08 -19.18
N GLY A 129 -9.12 23.57 -20.41
CA GLY A 129 -10.40 23.58 -21.13
C GLY A 129 -11.40 24.61 -20.61
N VAL A 130 -10.91 25.64 -19.91
CA VAL A 130 -11.72 26.73 -19.35
C VAL A 130 -11.72 27.90 -20.33
N ASN A 131 -12.91 28.39 -20.68
CA ASN A 131 -13.06 29.56 -21.53
C ASN A 131 -13.28 30.82 -20.70
N ILE A 132 -12.23 31.56 -20.36
CA ILE A 132 -12.33 32.75 -19.47
C ILE A 132 -13.30 33.84 -19.99
N GLU A 133 -13.63 33.85 -21.28
CA GLU A 133 -14.61 34.78 -21.85
C GLU A 133 -16.07 34.38 -21.58
N ASP A 134 -16.30 33.21 -20.98
CA ASP A 134 -17.62 32.73 -20.58
C ASP A 134 -17.98 33.24 -19.19
N GLU A 135 -18.92 34.21 -19.14
CA GLU A 135 -19.41 34.83 -17.89
C GLU A 135 -20.14 33.84 -16.96
N THR A 136 -20.37 32.59 -17.37
CA THR A 136 -21.03 31.56 -16.56
C THR A 136 -20.08 30.69 -15.74
N ILE A 137 -18.77 30.93 -15.82
CA ILE A 137 -17.77 30.17 -15.05
C ILE A 137 -17.89 30.53 -13.56
N ASP A 138 -18.37 29.56 -12.78
CA ASP A 138 -18.28 29.59 -11.32
C ASP A 138 -16.88 29.12 -10.90
N GLU A 139 -16.09 29.99 -10.25
CA GLU A 139 -14.78 29.62 -9.68
C GLU A 139 -14.90 28.43 -8.70
N ASN A 140 -16.05 28.26 -8.05
CA ASN A 140 -16.36 27.10 -7.19
C ASN A 140 -16.66 25.82 -7.99
N GLY A 141 -16.87 25.94 -9.30
CA GLY A 141 -16.97 24.84 -10.25
C GLY A 141 -15.61 24.29 -10.67
N ILE A 142 -14.53 25.10 -10.61
CA ILE A 142 -13.18 24.68 -11.06
C ILE A 142 -12.39 24.01 -9.93
N SER A 143 -12.54 24.51 -8.70
CA SER A 143 -11.87 23.99 -7.53
C SER A 143 -12.84 23.32 -6.56
N ASP A 144 -12.35 22.35 -5.81
CA ASP A 144 -13.09 21.72 -4.72
C ASP A 144 -13.08 22.58 -3.44
N SER A 145 -13.77 22.13 -2.40
CA SER A 145 -13.85 22.84 -1.12
C SER A 145 -12.51 22.95 -0.37
N LYS A 146 -11.47 22.23 -0.81
CA LYS A 146 -10.10 22.32 -0.30
C LYS A 146 -9.22 23.24 -1.17
N GLY A 147 -9.77 23.83 -2.22
CA GLY A 147 -9.06 24.71 -3.16
C GLY A 147 -8.20 23.96 -4.18
N ASN A 148 -8.43 22.66 -4.38
CA ASN A 148 -7.75 21.88 -5.42
C ASN A 148 -8.55 21.86 -6.72
N TYR A 149 -7.88 21.85 -7.86
CA TYR A 149 -8.54 21.65 -9.15
C TYR A 149 -9.26 20.31 -9.22
N ARG A 150 -10.49 20.32 -9.74
CA ARG A 150 -11.30 19.11 -9.90
C ARG A 150 -10.73 18.17 -10.98
N PRO A 151 -10.99 16.85 -10.89
CA PRO A 151 -10.43 15.84 -11.80
C PRO A 151 -10.68 16.12 -13.29
N GLU A 152 -11.84 16.68 -13.64
CA GLU A 152 -12.20 16.99 -15.03
C GLU A 152 -11.24 17.99 -15.70
N TYR A 153 -10.82 19.04 -14.98
CA TYR A 153 -9.88 20.03 -15.51
C TYR A 153 -8.44 19.48 -15.54
N LEU A 154 -8.08 18.68 -14.55
CA LEU A 154 -6.80 17.99 -14.52
C LEU A 154 -6.67 16.98 -15.66
N ARG A 155 -7.77 16.30 -16.04
CA ARG A 155 -7.84 15.43 -17.23
C ARG A 155 -7.57 16.22 -18.51
N ASN A 156 -8.08 17.44 -18.63
CA ASN A 156 -7.81 18.30 -19.78
C ASN A 156 -6.32 18.67 -19.88
N LEU A 157 -5.67 18.94 -18.74
CA LEU A 157 -4.23 19.20 -18.70
C LEU A 157 -3.42 17.97 -19.18
N VAL A 158 -3.76 16.77 -18.71
CA VAL A 158 -3.13 15.52 -19.18
C VAL A 158 -3.33 15.32 -20.69
N ASN A 159 -4.53 15.60 -21.20
CA ASN A 159 -4.82 15.50 -22.63
C ASN A 159 -4.02 16.51 -23.46
N SER A 160 -3.81 17.72 -22.94
CA SER A 160 -2.98 18.74 -23.59
C SER A 160 -1.52 18.30 -23.63
N TRP A 161 -0.98 17.79 -22.52
CA TRP A 161 0.35 17.19 -22.47
C TRP A 161 0.53 16.06 -23.49
N ARG A 162 -0.45 15.15 -23.62
CA ARG A 162 -0.39 14.05 -24.60
C ARG A 162 -0.28 14.55 -26.03
N LYS A 163 -1.05 15.59 -26.38
CA LYS A 163 -1.05 16.17 -27.73
C LYS A 163 0.32 16.75 -28.09
N GLU A 164 0.98 17.40 -27.15
CA GLU A 164 2.29 18.04 -27.36
C GLU A 164 3.46 17.07 -27.26
N VAL A 165 3.57 16.32 -26.17
CA VAL A 165 4.78 15.57 -25.82
C VAL A 165 4.85 14.22 -26.53
N LYS A 166 3.70 13.59 -26.85
CA LYS A 166 3.59 12.28 -27.53
C LYS A 166 4.45 11.16 -26.91
N ALA A 167 4.76 11.27 -25.62
CA ALA A 167 5.47 10.27 -24.85
C ALA A 167 4.49 9.42 -24.02
N LYS A 168 4.98 8.29 -23.51
CA LYS A 168 4.25 7.50 -22.50
C LYS A 168 4.47 8.12 -21.12
N LEU A 169 3.46 8.00 -20.26
CA LEU A 169 3.57 8.44 -18.87
C LEU A 169 4.57 7.57 -18.12
N GLU A 170 5.41 8.20 -17.31
CA GLU A 170 6.44 7.49 -16.54
C GLU A 170 5.83 6.48 -15.55
N VAL A 171 4.66 6.80 -15.00
CA VAL A 171 3.91 5.95 -14.04
C VAL A 171 3.05 4.89 -14.76
N SER A 172 2.99 4.90 -16.10
CA SER A 172 2.14 3.94 -16.84
C SER A 172 2.84 2.61 -17.05
N SER A 173 2.13 1.51 -16.80
CA SER A 173 2.61 0.15 -17.11
C SER A 173 1.53 -0.62 -17.86
N PRO A 174 1.68 -0.79 -19.19
CA PRO A 174 0.64 -1.38 -20.03
C PRO A 174 0.40 -2.87 -19.77
N ASN A 175 1.36 -3.56 -19.14
CA ASN A 175 1.31 -5.00 -18.89
C ASN A 175 0.65 -5.36 -17.54
N LEU A 176 0.47 -4.40 -16.61
CA LEU A 176 -0.21 -4.61 -15.32
C LEU A 176 -1.70 -4.96 -15.43
N TYR A 177 -2.27 -4.83 -16.62
CA TYR A 177 -3.67 -5.09 -16.90
C TYR A 177 -3.91 -6.54 -17.36
N GLU A 178 -2.84 -7.33 -17.52
CA GLU A 178 -2.90 -8.78 -17.68
C GLU A 178 -2.76 -9.45 -16.31
N GLU A 179 -3.79 -10.19 -15.92
CA GLU A 179 -3.94 -10.80 -14.58
C GLU A 179 -2.74 -11.66 -14.16
N ALA A 180 -2.11 -12.37 -15.12
CA ALA A 180 -0.94 -13.19 -14.87
C ALA A 180 0.33 -12.38 -14.58
N GLU A 181 0.51 -11.23 -15.22
CA GLU A 181 1.72 -10.39 -15.07
C GLU A 181 1.63 -9.52 -13.81
N LEU A 182 0.43 -9.07 -13.43
CA LEU A 182 0.17 -8.40 -12.16
C LEU A 182 0.51 -9.31 -10.97
N ASN A 183 0.03 -10.56 -10.99
CA ASN A 183 0.33 -11.55 -9.96
C ASN A 183 1.83 -11.89 -9.89
N LYS A 184 2.51 -11.91 -11.04
CA LYS A 184 3.95 -12.17 -11.11
C LYS A 184 4.77 -11.02 -10.53
N GLN A 185 4.42 -9.76 -10.85
CA GLN A 185 5.13 -8.59 -10.35
C GLN A 185 4.94 -8.40 -8.84
N ILE A 186 3.74 -8.66 -8.30
CA ILE A 186 3.49 -8.65 -6.85
C ILE A 186 4.40 -9.67 -6.14
N LYS A 187 4.57 -10.87 -6.71
CA LYS A 187 5.45 -11.92 -6.17
C LYS A 187 6.94 -11.55 -6.23
N GLU A 188 7.40 -11.04 -7.37
CA GLU A 188 8.79 -10.62 -7.57
C GLU A 188 9.18 -9.43 -6.67
N GLN A 189 8.25 -8.48 -6.45
CA GLN A 189 8.47 -7.26 -5.67
C GLN A 189 8.56 -7.50 -4.16
N LEU A 190 7.85 -8.50 -3.66
CA LEU A 190 7.93 -8.88 -2.24
C LEU A 190 9.17 -9.74 -1.92
N GLY A 191 9.99 -10.07 -2.93
CA GLY A 191 11.13 -10.98 -2.76
C GLY A 191 10.71 -12.44 -2.60
N ILE A 192 9.51 -12.77 -3.04
CA ILE A 192 8.86 -14.04 -2.75
C ILE A 192 9.07 -14.96 -3.95
N THR A 193 10.11 -15.80 -3.85
CA THR A 193 10.30 -16.98 -4.72
C THR A 193 9.48 -18.18 -4.25
N GLU A 194 8.67 -17.99 -3.21
CA GLU A 194 7.98 -19.02 -2.44
C GLU A 194 6.45 -18.91 -2.62
N ASP A 195 5.72 -20.03 -2.54
CA ASP A 195 4.26 -20.06 -2.67
C ASP A 195 3.58 -19.26 -1.51
N ASN A 196 2.34 -18.82 -1.65
CA ASN A 196 1.66 -17.97 -0.63
C ASN A 196 1.71 -18.60 0.78
N PHE A 197 1.62 -19.93 0.84
CA PHE A 197 1.79 -20.73 2.05
C PHE A 197 3.18 -20.51 2.71
N ALA A 198 4.25 -20.51 1.93
CA ALA A 198 5.58 -20.29 2.47
C ALA A 198 5.81 -18.85 2.96
N ILE A 199 5.03 -17.86 2.48
CA ILE A 199 5.05 -16.49 3.02
C ILE A 199 4.46 -16.46 4.43
N ILE A 200 3.23 -16.98 4.59
CA ILE A 200 2.52 -17.02 5.87
C ILE A 200 3.36 -17.82 6.88
N ALA A 201 3.88 -18.97 6.46
CA ALA A 201 4.79 -19.77 7.26
C ALA A 201 6.02 -18.99 7.71
N ARG A 202 6.67 -18.23 6.82
CA ARG A 202 7.85 -17.44 7.15
C ARG A 202 7.51 -16.33 8.12
N CYS A 203 6.50 -15.53 7.82
CA CYS A 203 6.09 -14.39 8.66
C CYS A 203 5.68 -14.84 10.06
N THR A 204 4.82 -15.86 10.17
CA THR A 204 4.43 -16.41 11.46
C THR A 204 5.63 -16.99 12.21
N ALA A 205 6.54 -17.71 11.54
CA ALA A 205 7.74 -18.26 12.18
C ALA A 205 8.70 -17.18 12.69
N GLU A 206 8.90 -16.11 11.93
CA GLU A 206 9.74 -14.97 12.30
C GLU A 206 9.22 -14.30 13.59
N TYR A 207 7.91 -14.02 13.65
CA TYR A 207 7.26 -13.51 14.87
C TYR A 207 7.37 -14.47 16.04
N TYR A 208 7.06 -15.75 15.82
CA TYR A 208 7.12 -16.78 16.84
C TYR A 208 8.52 -16.88 17.45
N PHE A 209 9.57 -16.98 16.63
CA PHE A 209 10.93 -17.14 17.15
C PHE A 209 11.44 -15.88 17.84
N GLU A 210 11.05 -14.70 17.39
CA GLU A 210 11.39 -13.46 18.09
C GLU A 210 10.72 -13.40 19.47
N LEU A 211 9.42 -13.70 19.54
CA LEU A 211 8.68 -13.75 20.79
C LEU A 211 9.26 -14.80 21.75
N LYS A 212 9.59 -15.99 21.23
CA LYS A 212 10.16 -17.10 22.01
C LYS A 212 11.57 -16.82 22.48
N ASN A 213 12.40 -16.16 21.69
CA ASN A 213 13.79 -15.92 22.06
C ASN A 213 13.96 -14.70 22.97
N ASN A 214 13.15 -13.66 22.79
CA ASN A 214 13.37 -12.36 23.44
C ASN A 214 12.26 -11.94 24.42
N TYR A 215 11.08 -12.58 24.37
CA TYR A 215 9.91 -12.18 25.15
C TYR A 215 9.20 -13.34 25.86
N GLN A 216 9.76 -14.54 25.89
CA GLN A 216 9.10 -15.74 26.43
C GLN A 216 8.58 -15.56 27.87
N ASP A 217 9.32 -14.84 28.72
CA ASP A 217 8.94 -14.58 30.11
C ASP A 217 7.60 -13.84 30.26
N ARG A 218 7.16 -13.16 29.19
CA ARG A 218 5.91 -12.40 29.13
C ARG A 218 4.68 -13.29 28.87
N PHE A 219 4.87 -14.54 28.46
CA PHE A 219 3.80 -15.49 28.14
C PHE A 219 3.57 -16.47 29.31
N ASN A 220 2.36 -17.01 29.45
CA ASN A 220 2.07 -18.01 30.49
C ASN A 220 2.33 -19.43 29.99
N ASN A 221 2.14 -19.67 28.69
CA ASN A 221 2.24 -20.95 28.04
C ASN A 221 2.54 -20.76 26.53
N GLU A 222 2.75 -21.87 25.82
CA GLU A 222 3.01 -21.89 24.38
C GLU A 222 1.80 -21.41 23.57
N THR A 223 0.58 -21.65 24.05
CA THR A 223 -0.67 -21.21 23.40
C THR A 223 -0.74 -19.69 23.27
N ASP A 224 -0.44 -18.93 24.34
CA ASP A 224 -0.42 -17.46 24.32
C ASP A 224 0.62 -16.95 23.30
N LEU A 225 1.76 -17.64 23.19
CA LEU A 225 2.86 -17.29 22.29
C LEU A 225 2.47 -17.53 20.82
N LEU A 226 1.91 -18.70 20.50
CA LEU A 226 1.42 -19.02 19.16
C LEU A 226 0.29 -18.07 18.74
N ALA A 227 -0.69 -17.84 19.62
CA ALA A 227 -1.79 -16.92 19.35
C ALA A 227 -1.28 -15.50 19.08
N THR A 228 -0.24 -15.07 19.80
CA THR A 228 0.38 -13.75 19.57
C THR A 228 1.13 -13.71 18.24
N ALA A 229 1.89 -14.74 17.89
CA ALA A 229 2.56 -14.80 16.59
C ALA A 229 1.55 -14.76 15.42
N GLY A 230 0.46 -15.55 15.52
CA GLY A 230 -0.62 -15.53 14.53
C GLY A 230 -1.37 -14.19 14.48
N PHE A 231 -1.59 -13.54 15.64
CA PHE A 231 -2.13 -12.18 15.68
C PHE A 231 -1.24 -11.19 14.92
N LEU A 232 0.09 -11.27 15.11
CA LEU A 232 1.03 -10.38 14.46
C LEU A 232 1.03 -10.56 12.93
N ASP A 233 0.92 -11.80 12.46
CA ASP A 233 0.83 -12.12 11.03
C ASP A 233 -0.53 -11.71 10.43
N ALA A 234 -1.62 -11.97 11.16
CA ALA A 234 -2.98 -11.66 10.73
C ALA A 234 -3.46 -10.24 11.11
N LYS A 235 -2.55 -9.33 11.50
CA LYS A 235 -2.87 -7.95 11.93
C LYS A 235 -3.79 -7.23 10.94
N HIS A 236 -3.59 -7.43 9.64
CA HIS A 236 -4.40 -6.78 8.60
C HIS A 236 -5.87 -7.24 8.66
N TYR A 237 -6.09 -8.56 8.68
CA TYR A 237 -7.42 -9.16 8.76
C TYR A 237 -8.16 -8.78 10.06
N ILE A 238 -7.43 -8.66 11.17
CA ILE A 238 -8.02 -8.31 12.47
C ILE A 238 -8.29 -6.81 12.61
N LEU A 239 -7.29 -5.98 12.32
CA LEU A 239 -7.33 -4.55 12.66
C LEU A 239 -7.95 -3.70 11.56
N VAL A 240 -7.79 -4.09 10.30
CA VAL A 240 -8.20 -3.32 9.13
C VAL A 240 -9.50 -3.87 8.56
N GLU A 241 -9.48 -5.12 8.09
CA GLU A 241 -10.64 -5.74 7.44
C GLU A 241 -11.72 -6.13 8.44
N LYS A 242 -11.33 -6.43 9.68
CA LYS A 242 -12.19 -6.98 10.74
C LYS A 242 -12.90 -8.26 10.29
N SER A 243 -12.21 -9.04 9.46
CA SER A 243 -12.65 -10.34 8.94
C SER A 243 -12.32 -11.48 9.91
N ILE A 244 -11.42 -11.24 10.89
CA ILE A 244 -11.02 -12.20 11.94
C ILE A 244 -11.14 -11.56 13.31
N ASP A 245 -11.75 -12.24 14.27
CA ASP A 245 -11.65 -11.90 15.69
C ASP A 245 -10.40 -12.55 16.32
N VAL A 246 -9.75 -11.86 17.26
CA VAL A 246 -8.56 -12.37 17.97
C VAL A 246 -8.83 -13.73 18.63
N SER A 247 -10.06 -13.94 19.11
CA SER A 247 -10.48 -15.21 19.73
C SER A 247 -10.45 -16.40 18.76
N GLU A 248 -10.56 -16.17 17.44
CA GLU A 248 -10.45 -17.25 16.45
C GLU A 248 -9.01 -17.77 16.37
N ILE A 249 -8.02 -16.86 16.44
CA ILE A 249 -6.59 -17.23 16.47
C ILE A 249 -6.24 -17.93 17.79
N GLN A 250 -6.78 -17.45 18.92
CA GLN A 250 -6.60 -18.10 20.22
C GLN A 250 -7.15 -19.52 20.19
N LYS A 251 -8.35 -19.71 19.63
CA LYS A 251 -8.96 -21.03 19.50
C LYS A 251 -8.12 -21.97 18.64
N ILE A 252 -7.54 -21.50 17.53
CA ILE A 252 -6.60 -22.29 16.74
C ILE A 252 -5.44 -22.77 17.62
N ALA A 253 -4.84 -21.87 18.42
CA ALA A 253 -3.72 -22.23 19.29
C ALA A 253 -4.12 -23.19 20.43
N GLU A 254 -5.34 -23.09 20.95
CA GLU A 254 -5.86 -23.93 22.04
C GLU A 254 -6.15 -25.37 21.59
N GLU A 255 -6.53 -25.57 20.32
CA GLU A 255 -6.88 -26.87 19.76
C GLU A 255 -5.65 -27.75 19.42
N LEU A 256 -4.43 -27.22 19.56
CA LEU A 256 -3.18 -27.91 19.21
C LEU A 256 -2.66 -28.83 20.32
N SER A 257 -1.93 -29.85 19.90
CA SER A 257 -1.30 -30.82 20.81
C SER A 257 -0.08 -30.24 21.54
N SER A 258 0.33 -30.89 22.64
CA SER A 258 1.33 -30.37 23.59
C SER A 258 2.81 -30.53 23.17
N ASP A 259 3.12 -30.94 21.94
CA ASP A 259 4.52 -31.01 21.45
C ASP A 259 4.91 -29.68 20.75
N GLU A 260 5.90 -28.96 21.28
CA GLU A 260 6.30 -27.62 20.83
C GLU A 260 6.75 -27.51 19.37
N LYS A 261 7.34 -28.57 18.79
CA LYS A 261 7.79 -28.49 17.37
C LYS A 261 6.68 -28.82 16.40
N GLU A 262 5.79 -29.74 16.78
CA GLU A 262 4.60 -30.02 15.98
C GLU A 262 3.59 -28.88 16.13
N SER A 263 3.55 -28.19 17.28
CA SER A 263 2.59 -27.12 17.55
C SER A 263 2.76 -25.91 16.62
N ILE A 264 3.97 -25.43 16.32
CA ILE A 264 4.14 -24.29 15.39
C ILE A 264 3.76 -24.66 13.95
N LEU A 265 4.11 -25.88 13.50
CA LEU A 265 3.76 -26.34 12.16
C LEU A 265 2.24 -26.49 12.01
N GLU A 266 1.60 -27.16 12.97
CA GLU A 266 0.15 -27.35 12.98
C GLU A 266 -0.58 -26.01 13.10
N PHE A 267 -0.07 -25.09 13.93
CA PHE A 267 -0.60 -23.74 14.06
C PHE A 267 -0.58 -22.99 12.73
N ILE A 268 0.57 -22.96 12.03
CA ILE A 268 0.69 -22.26 10.75
C ILE A 268 -0.27 -22.85 9.72
N ILE A 269 -0.41 -24.18 9.66
CA ILE A 269 -1.34 -24.82 8.72
C ILE A 269 -2.79 -24.41 9.02
N GLN A 270 -3.20 -24.40 10.29
CA GLN A 270 -4.56 -23.98 10.67
C GLN A 270 -4.79 -22.49 10.42
N LEU A 271 -3.79 -21.65 10.67
CA LEU A 271 -3.84 -20.22 10.37
C LEU A 271 -3.98 -20.00 8.86
N GLU A 272 -3.21 -20.72 8.03
CA GLU A 272 -3.35 -20.67 6.57
C GLU A 272 -4.74 -21.07 6.10
N ILE A 273 -5.33 -22.13 6.67
CA ILE A 273 -6.70 -22.55 6.34
C ILE A 273 -7.70 -21.43 6.65
N LEU A 274 -7.54 -20.75 7.78
CA LEU A 274 -8.39 -19.62 8.16
C LEU A 274 -8.25 -18.46 7.15
N LEU A 275 -7.01 -18.03 6.88
CA LEU A 275 -6.74 -16.91 5.97
C LEU A 275 -7.22 -17.21 4.54
N PHE A 276 -6.93 -18.42 4.02
CA PHE A 276 -7.36 -18.83 2.69
C PHE A 276 -8.90 -18.87 2.60
N GLY A 277 -9.59 -19.35 3.64
CA GLY A 277 -11.05 -19.37 3.67
C GLY A 277 -11.67 -17.98 3.57
N ILE A 278 -11.00 -16.95 4.09
CA ILE A 278 -11.44 -15.56 3.99
C ILE A 278 -11.18 -15.00 2.59
N ASP A 279 -10.02 -15.30 2.01
CA ASP A 279 -9.64 -14.84 0.68
C ASP A 279 -10.44 -15.52 -0.44
N SER A 280 -10.93 -16.73 -0.20
CA SER A 280 -11.63 -17.57 -1.18
C SER A 280 -12.94 -18.16 -0.63
N PRO A 281 -13.95 -17.32 -0.33
CA PRO A 281 -15.18 -17.77 0.34
C PRO A 281 -16.05 -18.73 -0.50
N ASP A 282 -15.82 -18.77 -1.81
CA ASP A 282 -16.53 -19.65 -2.76
C ASP A 282 -15.88 -21.04 -2.89
N MET A 283 -14.71 -21.27 -2.29
CA MET A 283 -13.99 -22.56 -2.34
C MET A 283 -14.44 -23.48 -1.19
N ASP A 284 -14.54 -24.77 -1.46
CA ASP A 284 -14.92 -25.74 -0.44
C ASP A 284 -13.83 -25.84 0.65
N LYS A 285 -14.26 -25.89 1.91
CA LYS A 285 -13.35 -25.97 3.05
C LYS A 285 -12.41 -27.18 2.96
N SER A 286 -12.91 -28.32 2.50
CA SER A 286 -12.09 -29.53 2.35
C SER A 286 -11.03 -29.38 1.25
N ASP A 287 -11.32 -28.61 0.20
CA ASP A 287 -10.34 -28.31 -0.85
C ASP A 287 -9.24 -27.38 -0.33
N ILE A 288 -9.61 -26.38 0.48
CA ILE A 288 -8.65 -25.49 1.18
C ILE A 288 -7.78 -26.29 2.15
N GLU A 289 -8.38 -27.14 2.99
CA GLU A 289 -7.66 -28.00 3.93
C GLU A 289 -6.67 -28.92 3.20
N ASN A 290 -7.09 -29.55 2.11
CA ASN A 290 -6.23 -30.40 1.28
C ASN A 290 -5.08 -29.60 0.65
N ALA A 291 -5.35 -28.38 0.17
CA ALA A 291 -4.32 -27.51 -0.40
C ALA A 291 -3.26 -27.15 0.63
N CYS A 292 -3.65 -26.68 1.83
CA CYS A 292 -2.73 -26.32 2.91
C CYS A 292 -1.93 -27.55 3.39
N LEU A 293 -2.60 -28.69 3.60
CA LEU A 293 -1.94 -29.94 4.02
C LEU A 293 -0.92 -30.45 2.98
N SER A 294 -1.17 -30.23 1.69
CA SER A 294 -0.21 -30.58 0.63
C SER A 294 1.12 -29.82 0.73
N LYS A 295 1.12 -28.67 1.41
CA LYS A 295 2.29 -27.79 1.60
C LYS A 295 3.01 -28.00 2.92
N LYS A 296 2.54 -28.92 3.78
CA LYS A 296 3.14 -29.21 5.09
C LYS A 296 4.66 -29.36 5.08
N GLN A 297 5.22 -30.06 4.08
CA GLN A 297 6.68 -30.25 3.98
C GLN A 297 7.44 -28.97 3.63
N ASP A 298 6.84 -28.06 2.85
CA ASP A 298 7.48 -26.80 2.47
C ASP A 298 7.39 -25.80 3.62
N ILE A 299 6.25 -25.73 4.31
CA ILE A 299 6.07 -24.96 5.55
C ILE A 299 7.11 -25.39 6.59
N GLN A 300 7.28 -26.71 6.78
CA GLN A 300 8.29 -27.24 7.70
C GLN A 300 9.71 -26.77 7.36
N LYS A 301 10.09 -26.75 6.08
CA LYS A 301 11.42 -26.27 5.65
C LYS A 301 11.61 -24.79 5.98
N VAL A 302 10.59 -23.97 5.75
CA VAL A 302 10.62 -22.53 6.03
C VAL A 302 10.82 -22.29 7.53
N ILE A 303 10.06 -22.99 8.39
CA ILE A 303 10.21 -22.91 9.85
C ILE A 303 11.64 -23.26 10.27
N GLU A 304 12.18 -24.37 9.75
CA GLU A 304 13.56 -24.80 10.03
C GLU A 304 14.62 -23.81 9.52
N GLU A 305 14.34 -23.12 8.42
CA GLU A 305 15.23 -22.11 7.87
C GLU A 305 15.28 -20.89 8.79
N VAL A 306 14.13 -20.32 9.15
CA VAL A 306 14.04 -19.16 10.06
C VAL A 306 14.69 -19.49 11.40
N GLN A 307 14.47 -20.70 11.93
CA GLN A 307 15.13 -21.15 13.15
C GLN A 307 16.67 -21.15 13.05
N LYS A 308 17.23 -21.44 11.87
CA LYS A 308 18.68 -21.48 11.64
C LYS A 308 19.27 -20.11 11.36
N THR A 309 18.56 -19.26 10.60
CA THR A 309 19.06 -17.95 10.17
C THR A 309 18.84 -16.86 11.21
N GLY A 310 17.92 -17.08 12.16
CA GLY A 310 17.48 -16.09 13.12
C GLY A 310 16.48 -15.12 12.51
N THR A 311 15.80 -14.37 13.39
CA THR A 311 14.75 -13.43 13.00
C THR A 311 15.32 -12.22 12.26
N ASN A 312 14.69 -11.83 11.16
CA ASN A 312 15.00 -10.61 10.42
C ASN A 312 14.66 -9.34 11.23
N ASP A 313 15.55 -8.34 11.17
CA ASP A 313 15.44 -7.06 11.88
C ASP A 313 14.08 -6.36 11.74
N ALA A 314 13.38 -6.53 10.61
CA ALA A 314 12.05 -5.95 10.40
C ALA A 314 10.99 -6.55 11.36
N PHE A 315 11.00 -7.87 11.54
CA PHE A 315 10.11 -8.56 12.46
C PHE A 315 10.50 -8.29 13.92
N VAL A 316 11.81 -8.19 14.20
CA VAL A 316 12.32 -7.75 15.51
C VAL A 316 11.75 -6.39 15.89
N ALA A 317 11.80 -5.41 14.97
CA ALA A 317 11.29 -4.07 15.21
C ALA A 317 9.76 -4.04 15.42
N ASP A 318 8.99 -4.79 14.60
CA ASP A 318 7.54 -4.84 14.74
C ASP A 318 7.09 -5.54 16.04
N VAL A 319 7.79 -6.61 16.45
CA VAL A 319 7.57 -7.23 17.77
C VAL A 319 7.90 -6.24 18.88
N GLN A 320 9.03 -5.52 18.80
CA GLN A 320 9.39 -4.50 19.78
C GLN A 320 8.34 -3.41 19.90
N GLU A 321 7.80 -2.92 18.78
CA GLU A 321 6.73 -1.94 18.76
C GLU A 321 5.45 -2.52 19.38
N PHE A 322 5.05 -3.73 19.00
CA PHE A 322 3.88 -4.37 19.58
C PHE A 322 4.02 -4.63 21.08
N MET A 323 5.19 -5.04 21.56
CA MET A 323 5.40 -5.39 22.97
C MET A 323 5.50 -4.16 23.88
N ASN A 324 6.02 -3.04 23.37
CA ASN A 324 6.36 -1.88 24.19
C ASN A 324 5.46 -0.65 23.97
N SER A 325 4.74 -0.56 22.87
CA SER A 325 3.88 0.60 22.59
C SER A 325 2.60 0.60 23.43
N SER A 326 2.04 1.78 23.68
CA SER A 326 0.71 1.93 24.28
C SER A 326 -0.41 1.45 23.34
N GLY A 327 -0.21 1.54 22.02
CA GLY A 327 -1.20 1.14 21.00
C GLY A 327 -1.55 -0.35 21.01
N GLY A 328 -0.58 -1.22 21.33
CA GLY A 328 -0.82 -2.66 21.44
C GLY A 328 -1.45 -3.12 22.76
N SER A 329 -1.60 -2.25 23.76
CA SER A 329 -1.93 -2.64 25.16
C SER A 329 -3.21 -3.45 25.29
N LYS A 330 -4.29 -3.03 24.60
CA LYS A 330 -5.58 -3.75 24.59
C LYS A 330 -5.45 -5.17 24.03
N TYR A 331 -4.68 -5.35 22.95
CA TYR A 331 -4.53 -6.66 22.31
C TYR A 331 -3.59 -7.57 23.11
N ARG A 332 -2.57 -7.00 23.74
CA ARG A 332 -1.71 -7.74 24.69
C ARG A 332 -2.52 -8.28 25.87
N GLU A 333 -3.48 -7.51 26.40
CA GLU A 333 -4.39 -7.97 27.44
C GLU A 333 -5.29 -9.12 26.96
N ILE A 334 -5.88 -9.00 25.76
CA ILE A 334 -6.70 -10.05 25.15
C ILE A 334 -5.90 -11.34 24.95
N LEU A 335 -4.65 -11.22 24.50
CA LEU A 335 -3.72 -12.33 24.25
C LEU A 335 -3.07 -12.88 25.54
N GLY A 336 -3.43 -12.37 26.73
CA GLY A 336 -2.93 -12.89 28.01
C GLY A 336 -1.47 -12.54 28.31
N ILE A 337 -0.88 -11.57 27.62
CA ILE A 337 0.52 -11.19 27.76
C ILE A 337 0.72 -10.39 29.05
N LYS A 338 1.66 -10.84 29.91
CA LYS A 338 2.00 -10.16 31.17
C LYS A 338 2.51 -8.75 30.89
N SER A 339 2.12 -7.76 31.69
CA SER A 339 2.51 -6.34 31.54
C SER A 339 3.98 -6.07 31.85
#